data_AF-A0A6Q8PHK9-F1
#
_entry.id   AF-A0A6Q8PHK9-F1
#
_cell.length_a   1.000
_cell.length_b   1.000
_cell.length_c   1.000
_cell.angle_alpha   90.00
_cell.angle_beta   90.00
_cell.angle_gamma   90.00
#
_symmetry.space_group_name_H-M   'P 1'
#
loop_
_entity.id
_entity.type
_entity.pdbx_description
1 polymer ?
#
loop_
_entity_poly.entity_id
_entity_poly.type
_entity_poly.pdbx_seq_one_letter_code
_entity_poly.pdbx_strand_id
1 'polypeptide(L)'
;MPNIKIFSGSSHQDLSQKIADRLGLELGKVVTKKFSNQETCVEIGESVRGEDVYIVQSGCGEINDNLMELLIMINACKIASASRVTAVIPCFPYARQDKKDKSRAPISAKLVANMLSVAGD
;
A
#
# COMPACT_ATOMS: atom_id res chain seq x y z
N MET A 1 7.52 -14.15 18.55
CA MET A 1 7.71 -12.99 17.66
C MET A 1 6.64 -13.08 16.59
N PRO A 2 5.88 -12.02 16.28
CA PRO A 2 4.96 -12.06 15.14
C PRO A 2 5.75 -12.37 13.86
N ASN A 3 5.17 -13.15 12.95
CA ASN A 3 5.81 -13.48 11.69
C ASN A 3 5.72 -12.25 10.79
N ILE A 4 6.80 -11.95 10.06
CA ILE A 4 6.84 -10.81 9.15
C ILE A 4 6.31 -11.26 7.79
N LYS A 5 5.38 -10.50 7.22
CA LYS A 5 4.88 -10.70 5.85
C LYS A 5 5.11 -9.44 5.03
N ILE A 6 5.69 -9.60 3.83
CA ILE A 6 5.95 -8.49 2.92
C ILE A 6 5.12 -8.69 1.66
N PHE A 7 4.22 -7.77 1.36
CA PHE A 7 3.48 -7.76 0.09
C PHE A 7 4.01 -6.65 -0.81
N SER A 8 4.00 -6.90 -2.11
CA SER A 8 4.29 -5.89 -3.12
C SER A 8 3.00 -5.47 -3.80
N GLY A 9 2.80 -4.16 -3.93
CA GLY A 9 1.89 -3.65 -4.95
C GLY A 9 2.51 -3.73 -6.36
N SER A 10 1.76 -3.24 -7.34
CA SER A 10 2.10 -3.25 -8.76
C SER A 10 3.08 -2.15 -9.18
N SER A 11 3.33 -1.13 -8.35
CA SER A 11 4.17 0.00 -8.76
C SER A 11 5.62 -0.39 -9.08
N HIS A 12 6.28 -1.18 -8.21
CA HIS A 12 7.71 -1.51 -8.30
C HIS A 12 8.01 -2.88 -7.66
N GLN A 13 7.62 -3.97 -8.33
CA GLN A 13 7.83 -5.34 -7.82
C GLN A 13 9.31 -5.71 -7.62
N ASP A 14 10.21 -5.23 -8.49
CA ASP A 14 11.66 -5.46 -8.38
C ASP A 14 12.25 -4.90 -7.08
N LEU A 15 11.79 -3.71 -6.65
CA LEU A 15 12.24 -3.12 -5.38
C LEU A 15 11.77 -3.96 -4.19
N SER A 16 10.50 -4.38 -4.19
CA SER A 16 9.95 -5.23 -3.15
C SER A 16 10.69 -6.56 -3.04
N GLN A 17 11.05 -7.17 -4.19
CA GLN A 17 11.83 -8.41 -4.22
C GLN A 17 13.20 -8.20 -3.60
N LYS A 18 13.93 -7.13 -3.97
CA LYS A 18 15.23 -6.80 -3.37
C LYS A 18 15.15 -6.58 -1.86
N ILE A 19 14.07 -5.97 -1.36
CA ILE A 19 13.85 -5.80 0.08
C ILE A 19 13.65 -7.16 0.75
N ALA A 20 12.80 -8.03 0.18
CA ALA A 20 12.52 -9.36 0.70
C ALA A 20 13.79 -10.24 0.71
N ASP A 21 14.53 -10.27 -0.40
CA ASP A 21 15.80 -11.00 -0.53
C ASP A 21 16.83 -10.54 0.51
N ARG A 22 16.91 -9.23 0.75
CA ARG A 22 17.85 -8.65 1.73
C ARG A 22 17.53 -9.04 3.18
N LEU A 23 16.26 -9.34 3.45
CA LEU A 23 15.74 -9.81 4.73
C LEU A 23 15.69 -11.33 4.84
N GLY A 24 15.99 -12.06 3.77
CA GLY A 24 15.89 -13.53 3.72
C GLY A 24 14.44 -14.02 3.78
N LEU A 25 13.49 -13.24 3.26
CA LEU A 25 12.07 -13.55 3.24
C LEU A 25 11.56 -13.69 1.80
N GLU A 26 10.45 -14.39 1.62
CA GLU A 26 9.71 -14.42 0.36
C GLU A 26 8.63 -13.35 0.34
N LEU A 27 8.34 -12.82 -0.84
CA LEU A 27 7.17 -11.96 -1.02
C LEU A 27 5.89 -12.77 -0.82
N GLY A 28 4.97 -12.17 -0.07
CA GLY A 28 3.67 -12.73 0.16
C GLY A 28 2.82 -12.78 -1.11
N LYS A 29 1.92 -13.76 -1.16
CA LYS A 29 1.06 -13.99 -2.32
C LYS A 29 -0.04 -12.95 -2.35
N VAL A 30 -0.08 -12.15 -3.41
CA VAL A 30 -1.15 -11.19 -3.68
C VAL A 30 -1.50 -11.24 -5.16
N VAL A 31 -2.78 -11.18 -5.46
CA VAL A 31 -3.28 -11.01 -6.83
C VAL A 31 -3.83 -9.61 -6.95
N THR A 32 -3.27 -8.82 -7.85
CA THR A 32 -3.80 -7.51 -8.24
C THR A 32 -4.24 -7.56 -9.69
N LYS A 33 -5.47 -7.10 -9.97
CA LYS A 33 -6.02 -7.05 -11.33
C LYS A 33 -6.95 -5.87 -11.49
N LYS A 34 -7.23 -5.53 -12.75
CA LYS A 34 -8.25 -4.55 -13.11
C LYS A 34 -9.48 -5.28 -13.65
N PHE A 35 -10.66 -4.91 -13.17
CA PHE A 35 -11.92 -5.33 -13.76
C PHE A 35 -12.12 -4.67 -15.14
N SER A 36 -13.11 -5.12 -15.92
CA SER A 36 -13.38 -4.56 -17.26
C SER A 36 -13.75 -3.07 -17.23
N ASN A 37 -14.26 -2.57 -16.12
CA ASN A 37 -14.56 -1.16 -15.85
C ASN A 37 -13.36 -0.38 -15.24
N GLN A 38 -12.15 -0.97 -15.20
CA GLN A 38 -10.92 -0.39 -14.65
C GLN A 38 -10.87 -0.25 -13.11
N GLU A 39 -11.82 -0.81 -12.38
CA GLU A 39 -11.72 -0.90 -10.92
C GLU A 39 -10.57 -1.81 -10.49
N THR A 40 -9.83 -1.38 -9.46
CA THR A 40 -8.76 -2.17 -8.86
C THR A 40 -9.35 -3.29 -7.99
N CYS A 41 -8.94 -4.52 -8.26
CA CYS A 41 -9.27 -5.69 -7.47
C CYS A 41 -7.98 -6.24 -6.84
N VAL A 42 -8.03 -6.50 -5.53
CA VAL A 42 -6.92 -7.10 -4.80
C VAL A 42 -7.40 -8.27 -3.97
N GLU A 43 -6.63 -9.35 -3.99
CA GLU A 43 -6.87 -10.55 -3.19
C GLU A 43 -5.56 -10.97 -2.50
N ILE A 44 -5.57 -11.01 -1.16
CA ILE A 44 -4.45 -11.52 -0.36
C ILE A 44 -4.52 -13.05 -0.36
N GLY A 45 -3.52 -13.70 -0.95
CA GLY A 45 -3.51 -15.13 -1.25
C GLY A 45 -2.99 -16.04 -0.12
N GLU A 46 -2.78 -15.49 1.08
CA GLU A 46 -2.34 -16.25 2.25
C GLU A 46 -2.87 -15.63 3.55
N SER A 47 -2.83 -16.40 4.64
CA SER A 47 -3.27 -15.90 5.95
C SER A 47 -2.30 -14.85 6.50
N VAL A 48 -2.84 -13.71 6.92
CA VAL A 48 -2.12 -12.62 7.60
C VAL A 48 -2.56 -12.44 9.07
N ARG A 49 -3.44 -13.32 9.58
CA ARG A 49 -3.99 -13.20 10.94
C ARG A 49 -2.88 -13.21 11.98
N GLY A 50 -2.82 -12.17 12.80
CA GLY A 50 -1.81 -12.01 13.86
C GLY A 50 -0.41 -11.65 13.36
N GLU A 51 -0.22 -11.47 12.06
CA GLU A 51 1.08 -11.19 11.47
C GLU A 51 1.39 -9.69 11.40
N ASP A 52 2.68 -9.39 11.27
CA ASP A 52 3.20 -8.04 11.06
C ASP A 52 3.43 -7.81 9.56
N VAL A 53 2.51 -7.07 8.95
CA VAL A 53 2.41 -6.93 7.50
C VAL A 53 3.08 -5.64 7.04
N TYR A 54 3.93 -5.75 6.03
CA TYR A 54 4.57 -4.64 5.34
C TYR A 54 4.10 -4.64 3.88
N ILE A 55 3.49 -3.54 3.43
CA ILE A 55 3.04 -3.39 2.04
C ILE A 55 3.95 -2.37 1.36
N VAL A 56 4.69 -2.80 0.35
CA VAL A 56 5.58 -1.94 -0.44
C VAL A 56 4.82 -1.44 -1.66
N GLN A 57 4.58 -0.13 -1.73
CA GLN A 57 3.96 0.54 -2.87
C GLN A 57 4.46 1.98 -2.99
N SER A 58 4.70 2.45 -4.21
CA SER A 58 5.25 3.78 -4.48
C SER A 58 4.32 4.65 -5.35
N GLY A 59 4.31 5.95 -5.08
CA GLY A 59 3.59 6.98 -5.84
C GLY A 59 4.32 7.41 -7.10
N CYS A 60 4.42 6.52 -8.08
CA CYS A 60 5.08 6.74 -9.37
C CYS A 60 4.29 6.08 -10.51
N GLY A 61 4.41 6.58 -11.75
CA GLY A 61 3.62 6.08 -12.88
C GLY A 61 2.13 6.41 -12.70
N GLU A 62 1.28 5.39 -12.65
CA GLU A 62 -0.17 5.51 -12.39
C GLU A 62 -0.45 5.78 -10.90
N ILE A 63 -0.12 7.01 -10.45
CA ILE A 63 -0.11 7.40 -9.03
C ILE A 63 -1.43 7.09 -8.31
N ASN A 64 -2.57 7.39 -8.95
CA ASN A 64 -3.88 7.18 -8.34
C ASN A 64 -4.25 5.71 -8.21
N ASP A 65 -3.94 4.91 -9.24
CA ASP A 65 -4.18 3.48 -9.20
C ASP A 65 -3.32 2.80 -8.14
N ASN A 66 -2.04 3.19 -8.04
CA ASN A 66 -1.12 2.68 -7.03
C ASN A 66 -1.57 3.05 -5.61
N LEU A 67 -2.06 4.28 -5.42
CA LEU A 67 -2.63 4.72 -4.15
C LEU A 67 -3.88 3.93 -3.79
N MET A 68 -4.82 3.75 -4.74
CA MET A 68 -6.03 2.96 -4.51
C MET A 68 -5.71 1.49 -4.23
N GLU A 69 -4.78 0.89 -4.97
CA GLU A 69 -4.31 -0.48 -4.72
C GLU A 69 -3.73 -0.63 -3.31
N LEU A 70 -2.90 0.31 -2.86
CA LEU A 70 -2.35 0.33 -1.50
C LEU A 70 -3.45 0.42 -0.44
N LEU A 71 -4.41 1.32 -0.61
CA LEU A 71 -5.52 1.49 0.34
C LEU A 71 -6.37 0.21 0.45
N ILE A 72 -6.64 -0.43 -0.69
CA ILE A 72 -7.39 -1.70 -0.73
C ILE A 72 -6.58 -2.82 -0.06
N MET A 73 -5.26 -2.90 -0.30
CA MET A 73 -4.38 -3.87 0.36
C MET A 73 -4.36 -3.69 1.88
N ILE A 74 -4.21 -2.44 2.36
CA ILE A 74 -4.23 -2.13 3.80
C ILE A 74 -5.54 -2.60 4.42
N ASN A 75 -6.67 -2.24 3.81
CA ASN A 75 -8.00 -2.62 4.29
C ASN A 75 -8.18 -4.15 4.29
N ALA A 76 -7.77 -4.84 3.22
CA ALA A 76 -7.84 -6.30 3.14
C ALA A 76 -7.04 -6.98 4.26
N CYS A 77 -5.81 -6.53 4.53
CA CYS A 77 -5.00 -7.05 5.64
C CYS A 77 -5.63 -6.75 7.01
N LYS A 78 -6.23 -5.57 7.17
CA LYS A 78 -6.91 -5.18 8.42
C LYS A 78 -8.12 -6.06 8.71
N ILE A 79 -9.01 -6.25 7.72
CA ILE A 79 -10.18 -7.14 7.83
C ILE A 79 -9.74 -8.59 8.12
N ALA A 80 -8.63 -9.03 7.51
CA ALA A 80 -8.03 -10.34 7.74
C ALA A 80 -7.34 -10.48 9.11
N SER A 81 -7.47 -9.49 10.01
CA SER A 81 -6.96 -9.51 11.39
C SER A 81 -5.43 -9.56 11.48
N ALA A 82 -4.72 -8.89 10.57
CA ALA A 82 -3.29 -8.63 10.76
C ALA A 82 -3.04 -7.89 12.08
N SER A 83 -1.96 -8.25 12.78
CA SER A 83 -1.61 -7.58 14.05
C SER A 83 -1.17 -6.15 13.82
N ARG A 84 -0.48 -5.90 12.70
CA ARG A 84 -0.01 -4.58 12.29
C ARG A 84 0.08 -4.53 10.77
N VAL A 85 -0.22 -3.36 10.20
CA VAL A 85 -0.05 -3.08 8.78
C VAL A 85 0.81 -1.83 8.64
N THR A 86 1.96 -1.96 8.00
CA THR A 86 2.92 -0.88 7.74
C THR A 86 3.00 -0.62 6.25
N ALA A 87 2.61 0.57 5.81
CA ALA A 87 2.80 1.00 4.43
C ALA A 87 4.24 1.51 4.24
N VAL A 88 5.00 0.87 3.35
CA VAL A 88 6.34 1.29 2.93
C VAL A 88 6.20 2.02 1.61
N ILE A 89 6.36 3.35 1.64
CA ILE A 89 6.09 4.22 0.49
C ILE A 89 7.36 4.97 0.08
N PRO A 90 8.22 4.40 -0.80
CA PRO A 90 9.48 5.01 -1.20
C PRO A 90 9.34 6.41 -1.83
N CYS A 91 8.33 6.60 -2.68
CA CYS A 91 7.94 7.90 -3.22
C CYS A 91 6.52 8.23 -2.76
N PHE A 92 6.37 9.23 -1.90
CA PHE A 92 5.07 9.56 -1.32
C PHE A 92 4.17 10.28 -2.35
N PRO A 93 2.95 9.75 -2.65
CA PRO A 93 2.08 10.34 -3.65
C PRO A 93 1.56 11.71 -3.19
N TYR A 94 1.43 12.64 -4.13
CA TYR A 94 0.95 14.01 -3.88
C TYR A 94 1.80 14.87 -2.93
N ALA A 95 3.03 14.46 -2.61
CA ALA A 95 3.90 15.16 -1.66
C ALA A 95 4.18 16.64 -2.00
N ARG A 96 4.09 17.04 -3.27
CA ARG A 96 4.33 18.44 -3.69
C ARG A 96 3.19 19.40 -3.33
N GLN A 97 2.01 18.89 -2.99
CA GLN A 97 0.85 19.69 -2.60
C GLN A 97 0.57 19.52 -1.11
N ASP A 98 1.57 19.89 -0.31
CA ASP A 98 1.65 19.74 1.15
C ASP A 98 1.25 21.00 1.93
N LYS A 99 1.08 22.13 1.25
CA LYS A 99 0.63 23.39 1.83
C LYS A 99 -0.37 24.11 0.93
N LYS A 100 -1.05 25.10 1.50
CA LYS A 100 -2.01 25.93 0.77
C LYS A 100 -1.28 27.06 0.05
N ASP A 101 -0.93 26.84 -1.22
CA ASP A 101 -0.22 27.84 -2.04
C ASP A 101 -1.12 28.94 -2.60
N LYS A 102 -2.44 28.71 -2.68
CA LYS A 102 -3.43 29.66 -3.20
C LYS A 102 -4.71 29.63 -2.36
N SER A 103 -5.51 30.69 -2.45
CA SER A 103 -6.87 30.67 -1.90
C SER A 103 -7.66 29.50 -2.52
N ARG A 104 -8.29 28.68 -1.67
CA ARG A 104 -9.06 27.47 -2.04
C ARG A 104 -8.25 26.31 -2.65
N ALA A 105 -6.93 26.29 -2.54
CA ALA A 105 -6.13 25.11 -2.91
C ALA A 105 -6.27 23.98 -1.85
N PRO A 106 -6.30 22.69 -2.26
CA PRO A 106 -6.30 21.57 -1.34
C PRO A 106 -4.89 21.32 -0.76
N ILE A 107 -4.84 20.53 0.31
CA ILE A 107 -3.60 19.98 0.87
C ILE A 107 -3.64 18.47 0.63
N SER A 108 -3.30 18.05 -0.60
CA SER A 108 -3.47 16.67 -1.06
C SER A 108 -2.57 15.69 -0.30
N ALA A 109 -1.37 16.08 0.11
CA ALA A 109 -0.53 15.23 0.95
C ALA A 109 -1.20 14.89 2.29
N LYS A 110 -1.91 15.84 2.90
CA LYS A 110 -2.69 15.61 4.14
C LYS A 110 -3.91 14.73 3.89
N LEU A 111 -4.59 14.92 2.75
CA LEU A 111 -5.69 14.03 2.36
C LEU A 111 -5.21 12.58 2.21
N VAL A 112 -4.09 12.35 1.51
CA VAL A 112 -3.47 11.02 1.37
C VAL A 112 -3.13 10.43 2.73
N ALA A 113 -2.48 11.20 3.61
CA ALA A 113 -2.16 10.74 4.96
C ALA A 113 -3.41 10.30 5.73
N ASN A 114 -4.50 11.06 5.64
CA ASN A 114 -5.76 10.70 6.28
C ASN A 114 -6.37 9.43 5.68
N MET A 115 -6.33 9.26 4.35
CA MET A 115 -6.82 8.05 3.69
C MET A 115 -6.04 6.80 4.15
N LEU A 116 -4.72 6.91 4.27
CA LEU A 116 -3.87 5.81 4.78
C LEU A 116 -4.21 5.44 6.22
N SER A 117 -4.45 6.43 7.09
CA SER A 117 -4.88 6.18 8.47
C SER A 117 -6.23 5.47 8.51
N VAL A 118 -7.24 6.03 7.84
CA VAL A 118 -8.61 5.49 7.85
C VAL A 118 -8.69 4.10 7.23
N ALA A 119 -7.87 3.79 6.21
CA ALA A 119 -7.82 2.45 5.63
C ALA A 119 -7.33 1.38 6.61
N GLY A 120 -6.54 1.77 7.62
CA GLY A 120 -5.96 0.87 8.63
C GLY A 120 -6.67 0.86 9.99
N ASP A 121 -7.62 1.78 10.21
CA ASP A 121 -8.39 1.95 11.47
C ASP A 121 -9.52 0.93 11.63
#